data_AF-A0A511T6X9-F1
#
_entry.id   AF-A0A511T6X9-F1
#
_cell.length_a   1.000
_cell.length_b   1.000
_cell.length_c   1.000
_cell.angle_alpha   90.00
_cell.angle_beta   90.00
_cell.angle_gamma   90.00
#
_symmetry.space_group_name_H-M   'P 1'
#
loop_
_entity.id
_entity.type
_entity.pdbx_description
1 polymer ?
#
loop_
_entity_poly.entity_id
_entity_poly.type
_entity_poly.pdbx_seq_one_letter_code
_entity_poly.pdbx_strand_id
1 'polypeptide(L)'
;MLRAMAEDVKLEVIEVPEAHRAAYHAGAVMSAGLVVALADAAVAALGTAGIAPDAALRALLPLMRSALRGMEARGLAGSLTGPIVRGDAGVVGAHLDALPDDIAPIYRLLSRRALELVSERLSPESRAALEKRLR
;
A
#
# COMPACT_ATOMS: atom_id res chain seq x y z
N MET A 1 11.52 -0.35 -33.89
CA MET A 1 12.83 -0.24 -33.23
C MET A 1 12.71 -0.36 -31.71
N LEU A 2 12.05 0.56 -31.00
CA LEU A 2 11.92 0.49 -29.52
C LEU A 2 11.24 -0.79 -29.01
N ARG A 3 10.18 -1.25 -29.70
CA ARG A 3 9.50 -2.51 -29.37
C ARG A 3 10.43 -3.73 -29.46
N ALA A 4 11.12 -3.88 -30.59
CA ALA A 4 12.09 -4.96 -30.80
C ALA A 4 13.22 -4.94 -29.75
N MET A 5 13.72 -3.75 -29.40
CA MET A 5 14.74 -3.61 -28.34
C MET A 5 14.22 -4.06 -26.96
N ALA A 6 12.96 -3.76 -26.62
CA ALA A 6 12.36 -4.18 -25.36
C ALA A 6 12.09 -5.70 -25.31
N GLU A 7 11.66 -6.27 -26.45
CA GLU A 7 11.47 -7.71 -26.61
C GLU A 7 12.81 -8.47 -26.51
N ASP A 8 13.91 -7.92 -27.06
CA ASP A 8 15.26 -8.51 -26.99
C ASP A 8 15.79 -8.64 -25.55
N VAL A 9 15.40 -7.73 -24.66
CA VAL A 9 15.74 -7.80 -23.21
C VAL A 9 14.65 -8.46 -22.37
N LYS A 10 13.70 -9.15 -23.01
CA LYS A 10 12.60 -9.91 -22.37
C LYS A 10 11.71 -9.07 -21.45
N LEU A 11 11.55 -7.79 -21.78
CA LEU A 11 10.58 -6.94 -21.10
C LEU A 11 9.19 -7.14 -21.69
N GLU A 12 8.18 -7.01 -20.85
CA GLU A 12 6.80 -6.96 -21.30
C GLU A 12 6.52 -5.58 -21.94
N VAL A 13 6.10 -5.58 -23.20
CA VAL A 13 5.80 -4.35 -23.94
C VAL A 13 4.32 -4.01 -23.80
N ILE A 14 4.04 -2.83 -23.25
CA ILE A 14 2.69 -2.28 -23.14
C ILE A 14 2.64 -1.00 -23.98
N GLU A 15 1.70 -0.94 -24.93
CA GLU A 15 1.46 0.27 -25.73
C GLU A 15 0.52 1.21 -24.98
N VAL A 16 0.98 2.45 -24.78
CA VAL A 16 0.22 3.49 -24.07
C VAL A 16 -0.06 4.63 -25.03
N PRO A 17 -1.33 4.94 -25.35
CA PRO A 17 -1.69 6.10 -26.15
C PRO A 17 -1.15 7.38 -25.52
N GLU A 18 -0.76 8.35 -26.35
CA GLU A 18 -0.17 9.61 -25.87
C GLU A 18 -1.09 10.35 -24.89
N ALA A 19 -2.40 10.35 -25.18
CA ALA A 19 -3.44 10.92 -24.31
C ALA A 19 -3.51 10.27 -22.90
N HIS A 20 -2.92 9.08 -22.71
CA HIS A 20 -2.89 8.36 -21.43
C HIS A 20 -1.51 8.35 -20.77
N ARG A 21 -0.50 9.03 -21.35
CA ARG A 21 0.86 9.07 -20.84
C ARG A 21 0.94 9.59 -19.40
N ALA A 22 0.14 10.59 -19.06
CA ALA A 22 0.11 11.16 -17.70
C ALA A 22 -0.38 10.14 -16.66
N ALA A 23 -1.47 9.42 -16.96
CA ALA A 23 -2.00 8.37 -16.08
C ALA A 23 -1.02 7.20 -15.93
N TYR A 24 -0.40 6.76 -17.03
CA TYR A 24 0.66 5.76 -16.99
C TYR A 24 1.82 6.19 -16.10
N HIS A 25 2.33 7.41 -16.28
CA HIS A 25 3.47 7.89 -15.51
C HIS A 25 3.11 8.04 -14.03
N ALA A 26 1.91 8.53 -13.71
CA ALA A 26 1.42 8.59 -12.34
C ALA A 26 1.39 7.19 -11.69
N GLY A 27 0.87 6.17 -12.39
CA GLY A 27 0.88 4.79 -11.91
C GLY A 27 2.30 4.25 -11.68
N ALA A 28 3.25 4.55 -12.57
CA ALA A 28 4.66 4.18 -12.41
C ALA A 28 5.33 4.90 -11.24
N VAL A 29 5.01 6.18 -11.01
CA VAL A 29 5.49 6.92 -9.84
C VAL A 29 4.92 6.33 -8.55
N MET A 30 3.65 5.93 -8.54
CA MET A 30 3.01 5.28 -7.39
C MET A 30 3.68 3.95 -7.02
N SER A 31 4.14 3.16 -7.99
CA SER A 31 4.74 1.84 -7.76
C SER A 31 6.22 1.88 -7.34
N ALA A 32 6.89 3.03 -7.45
CA ALA A 32 8.30 3.19 -7.13
C ALA A 32 8.57 4.39 -6.21
N GLY A 33 8.38 5.61 -6.72
CA GLY A 33 8.68 6.84 -5.98
C GLY A 33 7.84 6.97 -4.71
N LEU A 34 6.53 6.72 -4.80
CA LEU A 34 5.65 6.81 -3.62
C LEU A 34 5.79 5.63 -2.67
N VAL A 35 6.43 4.51 -3.08
CA VAL A 35 6.79 3.44 -2.14
C VAL A 35 7.86 3.92 -1.15
N VAL A 36 8.78 4.80 -1.58
CA VAL A 36 9.76 5.43 -0.70
C VAL A 36 9.07 6.41 0.26
N ALA A 37 8.14 7.22 -0.24
CA ALA A 37 7.34 8.12 0.61
C ALA A 37 6.48 7.36 1.63
N LEU A 38 5.93 6.20 1.24
CA LEU A 38 5.21 5.31 2.16
C LEU A 38 6.15 4.72 3.23
N ALA A 39 7.38 4.35 2.85
CA ALA A 39 8.38 3.87 3.82
C ALA A 39 8.72 4.96 4.84
N ASP A 40 8.88 6.21 4.40
CA ASP A 40 9.11 7.36 5.27
C ASP A 40 7.95 7.58 6.27
N ALA A 41 6.71 7.57 5.78
CA ALA A 41 5.53 7.66 6.63
C ALA A 41 5.44 6.51 7.66
N ALA A 42 5.82 5.29 7.26
CA ALA A 42 5.87 4.15 8.17
C ALA A 42 7.01 4.28 9.21
N VAL A 43 8.15 4.85 8.84
CA VAL A 43 9.24 5.17 9.77
C VAL A 43 8.79 6.21 10.78
N ALA A 44 8.10 7.27 10.35
CA ALA A 44 7.54 8.29 11.24
C ALA A 44 6.53 7.68 12.22
N ALA A 45 5.68 6.77 11.77
CA ALA A 45 4.76 6.02 12.62
C ALA A 45 5.50 5.19 13.69
N LEU A 46 6.58 4.48 13.34
CA LEU A 46 7.41 3.75 14.32
C LEU A 46 8.13 4.70 15.30
N GLY A 47 8.36 5.95 14.89
CA GLY A 47 8.89 7.00 15.74
C GLY A 47 8.01 7.30 16.95
N THR A 48 6.68 7.17 16.84
CA THR A 48 5.77 7.35 18.00
C THR A 48 5.95 6.27 19.06
N ALA A 49 6.52 5.12 18.69
CA ALA A 49 6.94 4.06 19.60
C ALA A 49 8.38 4.20 20.11
N GLY A 50 9.06 5.33 19.83
CA GLY A 50 10.42 5.61 20.28
C GLY A 50 11.52 4.90 19.49
N ILE A 51 11.22 4.38 18.30
CA ILE A 51 12.19 3.67 17.46
C ILE A 51 12.96 4.67 16.59
N ALA A 52 14.30 4.62 16.64
CA ALA A 52 15.14 5.48 15.82
C ALA A 52 14.94 5.23 14.31
N PRO A 53 15.00 6.27 13.44
CA PRO A 53 14.66 6.15 12.02
C PRO A 53 15.41 5.03 11.28
N ASP A 54 16.72 4.92 11.49
CA ASP A 54 17.54 3.89 10.87
C ASP A 54 17.15 2.47 11.30
N ALA A 55 16.78 2.30 12.57
CA ALA A 55 16.31 1.02 13.10
C ALA A 55 14.92 0.67 12.56
N ALA A 56 14.02 1.66 12.48
CA ALA A 56 12.69 1.51 11.89
C ALA A 56 12.78 1.09 10.42
N LEU A 57 13.59 1.79 9.61
CA LEU A 57 13.75 1.45 8.19
C LEU A 57 14.31 0.03 8.01
N ARG A 58 15.34 -0.34 8.77
CA ARG A 58 15.90 -1.70 8.74
C ARG A 58 14.87 -2.78 9.10
N ALA A 59 13.99 -2.50 10.07
CA ALA A 59 12.93 -3.42 10.48
C ALA A 59 11.80 -3.52 9.43
N LEU A 60 11.47 -2.42 8.76
CA LEU A 60 10.37 -2.33 7.80
C LEU A 60 10.72 -2.92 6.42
N LEU A 61 11.97 -2.76 5.95
CA LEU A 61 12.38 -3.23 4.62
C LEU A 61 12.09 -4.72 4.37
N PRO A 62 12.39 -5.67 5.29
CA PRO A 62 12.01 -7.07 5.14
C PRO A 62 10.49 -7.29 5.00
N LEU A 63 9.67 -6.53 5.73
CA LEU A 63 8.21 -6.61 5.65
C LEU A 63 7.71 -6.12 4.29
N MET A 64 8.25 -5.00 3.78
CA MET A 64 7.92 -4.47 2.46
C MET A 64 8.30 -5.47 1.35
N ARG A 65 9.49 -6.08 1.44
CA ARG A 65 9.90 -7.15 0.50
C ARG A 65 8.97 -8.37 0.59
N SER A 66 8.50 -8.70 1.78
CA SER A 66 7.53 -9.79 1.96
C SER A 66 6.18 -9.48 1.31
N ALA A 67 5.71 -8.22 1.38
CA ALA A 67 4.51 -7.79 0.69
C ALA A 67 4.67 -7.90 -0.84
N LEU A 68 5.81 -7.46 -1.39
CA LEU A 68 6.13 -7.60 -2.81
C LEU A 68 6.11 -9.06 -3.27
N ARG A 69 6.82 -9.95 -2.58
CA ARG A 69 6.78 -11.40 -2.86
C ARG A 69 5.37 -11.99 -2.74
N GLY A 70 4.59 -11.49 -1.78
CA GLY A 70 3.20 -11.87 -1.61
C GLY A 70 2.34 -11.50 -2.82
N MET A 71 2.54 -10.30 -3.38
CA MET A 71 1.85 -9.83 -4.59
C MET A 71 2.23 -10.66 -5.81
N GLU A 72 3.50 -11.01 -5.97
CA GLU A 72 3.97 -11.91 -7.03
C GLU A 72 3.31 -13.29 -6.94
N ALA A 73 3.23 -13.86 -5.72
CA ALA A 73 2.74 -15.23 -5.54
C ALA A 73 1.21 -15.37 -5.52
N ARG A 74 0.48 -14.36 -5.02
CA ARG A 74 -0.96 -14.45 -4.72
C ARG A 74 -1.80 -13.31 -5.30
N GLY A 75 -1.20 -12.40 -6.07
CA GLY A 75 -1.86 -11.20 -6.58
C GLY A 75 -2.21 -10.19 -5.49
N LEU A 76 -2.79 -9.05 -5.89
CA LEU A 76 -3.06 -7.91 -4.99
C LEU A 76 -3.92 -8.29 -3.79
N ALA A 77 -5.15 -8.74 -4.01
CA ALA A 77 -6.08 -9.06 -2.93
C ALA A 77 -5.64 -10.27 -2.09
N GLY A 78 -4.97 -11.27 -2.69
CA GLY A 78 -4.46 -12.46 -1.98
C GLY A 78 -3.18 -12.20 -1.17
N SER A 79 -2.46 -11.12 -1.46
CA SER A 79 -1.26 -10.71 -0.73
C SER A 79 -1.55 -9.86 0.51
N LEU A 80 -2.70 -9.17 0.53
CA LEU A 80 -3.07 -8.25 1.59
C LEU A 80 -3.23 -9.00 2.92
N THR A 81 -2.69 -8.41 3.99
CA THR A 81 -2.81 -8.92 5.37
C THR A 81 -3.16 -7.79 6.32
N GLY A 82 -3.35 -8.12 7.60
CA GLY A 82 -3.55 -7.11 8.64
C GLY A 82 -5.03 -6.87 8.99
N PRO A 83 -5.32 -5.81 9.76
CA PRO A 83 -6.62 -5.64 10.40
C PRO A 83 -7.76 -5.38 9.40
N ILE A 84 -7.48 -4.76 8.25
CA ILE A 84 -8.48 -4.54 7.19
C ILE A 84 -9.05 -5.87 6.68
N VAL A 85 -8.17 -6.84 6.38
CA VAL A 85 -8.58 -8.17 5.88
C VAL A 85 -9.33 -8.97 6.94
N ARG A 86 -9.06 -8.71 8.23
CA ARG A 86 -9.74 -9.37 9.34
C ARG A 86 -11.04 -8.70 9.77
N GLY A 87 -11.39 -7.53 9.21
CA GLY A 87 -12.56 -6.77 9.65
C GLY A 87 -12.38 -6.04 10.99
N ASP A 88 -11.14 -5.87 11.46
CA ASP A 88 -10.85 -5.40 12.83
C ASP A 88 -10.84 -3.86 12.91
N ALA A 89 -12.03 -3.28 13.00
CA ALA A 89 -12.20 -1.84 13.14
C ALA A 89 -11.70 -1.27 14.47
N GLY A 90 -11.57 -2.11 15.51
CA GLY A 90 -11.01 -1.70 16.81
C GLY A 90 -9.52 -1.39 16.68
N VAL A 91 -8.77 -2.33 16.09
CA VAL A 91 -7.33 -2.14 15.83
C VAL A 91 -7.08 -0.99 14.86
N VAL A 92 -7.89 -0.82 13.82
CA VAL A 92 -7.78 0.33 12.90
C VAL A 92 -8.00 1.66 13.63
N GLY A 93 -8.96 1.72 14.56
CA GLY A 93 -9.16 2.90 15.41
C GLY A 93 -7.93 3.20 16.26
N ALA A 94 -7.42 2.20 16.97
CA ALA A 94 -6.23 2.36 17.82
C ALA A 94 -4.99 2.78 17.01
N HIS A 95 -4.82 2.31 15.78
CA HIS A 95 -3.77 2.79 14.88
C HIS A 95 -3.94 4.28 14.57
N LEU A 96 -5.14 4.69 14.15
CA LEU A 96 -5.41 6.09 13.83
C LEU A 96 -5.17 7.03 15.01
N ASP A 97 -5.51 6.60 16.24
CA ASP A 97 -5.29 7.37 17.46
C ASP A 97 -3.80 7.50 17.84
N ALA A 98 -2.96 6.55 17.40
CA ALA A 98 -1.52 6.52 17.70
C ALA A 98 -0.65 7.15 16.62
N LEU A 99 -1.21 7.47 15.45
CA LEU A 99 -0.47 8.05 14.33
C LEU A 99 -0.39 9.58 14.44
N PRO A 100 0.74 10.19 14.00
CA PRO A 100 0.83 11.64 13.84
C PRO A 100 -0.22 12.19 12.87
N ASP A 101 -0.63 13.44 13.07
CA ASP A 101 -1.70 14.10 12.29
C ASP A 101 -1.43 14.15 10.78
N ASP A 102 -0.17 14.23 10.37
CA ASP A 102 0.25 14.23 8.97
C ASP A 102 0.33 12.82 8.35
N ILE A 103 0.47 11.78 9.17
CA ILE A 103 0.57 10.37 8.74
C ILE A 103 -0.79 9.66 8.76
N ALA A 104 -1.67 9.97 9.72
CA ALA A 104 -3.01 9.40 9.82
C ALA A 104 -3.82 9.47 8.51
N PRO A 105 -3.79 10.58 7.74
CA PRO A 105 -4.45 10.68 6.44
C PRO A 105 -3.91 9.67 5.41
N ILE A 106 -2.59 9.43 5.38
CA ILE A 106 -1.96 8.45 4.48
C ILE A 106 -2.46 7.05 4.83
N TYR A 107 -2.44 6.69 6.12
CA TYR A 107 -2.94 5.41 6.61
C TYR A 107 -4.42 5.20 6.25
N ARG A 108 -5.25 6.24 6.43
CA ARG A 108 -6.68 6.22 6.09
C ARG A 108 -6.91 5.98 4.59
N LEU A 109 -6.22 6.72 3.72
CA LEU A 109 -6.36 6.58 2.26
C LEU A 109 -5.97 5.18 1.79
N LEU A 110 -4.83 4.66 2.24
CA LEU A 110 -4.37 3.32 1.86
C LEU A 110 -5.27 2.22 2.45
N SER A 111 -5.77 2.40 3.67
CA SER A 111 -6.71 1.48 4.30
C SER A 111 -8.06 1.42 3.57
N ARG A 112 -8.53 2.53 3.01
CA ARG A 112 -9.74 2.55 2.17
C ARG A 112 -9.54 1.77 0.88
N ARG A 113 -8.41 1.97 0.19
CA ARG A 113 -8.05 1.19 -1.00
C ARG A 113 -7.90 -0.30 -0.69
N ALA A 114 -7.30 -0.62 0.45
CA ALA A 114 -7.20 -1.98 0.96
C ALA A 114 -8.60 -2.58 1.22
N LEU A 115 -9.51 -1.83 1.83
CA LEU A 115 -10.88 -2.26 2.10
C LEU A 115 -11.65 -2.55 0.80
N GLU A 116 -11.52 -1.71 -0.22
CA GLU A 116 -12.11 -1.94 -1.53
C GLU A 116 -11.66 -3.29 -2.13
N LEU A 117 -10.37 -3.61 -2.03
CA LEU A 117 -9.78 -4.86 -2.56
C LEU A 117 -10.29 -6.14 -1.88
N VAL A 118 -10.73 -6.08 -0.63
CA VAL A 118 -11.17 -7.26 0.14
C VAL A 118 -12.61 -7.17 0.64
N SER A 119 -13.37 -6.19 0.17
CA SER A 119 -14.71 -5.88 0.67
C SER A 119 -15.68 -7.08 0.59
N GLU A 120 -15.59 -7.89 -0.47
CA GLU A 120 -16.41 -9.08 -0.67
C GLU A 120 -16.10 -10.23 0.30
N ARG A 121 -14.94 -10.18 0.97
CA ARG A 121 -14.50 -11.21 1.93
C ARG A 121 -14.94 -10.92 3.37
N LEU A 122 -15.51 -9.74 3.60
CA LEU A 122 -15.90 -9.27 4.93
C LEU A 122 -17.42 -9.37 5.11
N SER A 123 -17.85 -9.57 6.36
CA SER A 123 -19.26 -9.42 6.69
C SER A 123 -19.70 -7.96 6.48
N PRO A 124 -20.99 -7.72 6.13
CA PRO A 124 -21.51 -6.36 5.99
C PRO A 124 -21.26 -5.47 7.22
N GLU A 125 -21.36 -6.05 8.41
CA GLU A 125 -21.14 -5.35 9.69
C GLU A 125 -19.67 -4.93 9.86
N SER A 126 -18.75 -5.85 9.58
CA SER A 126 -17.30 -5.60 9.68
C SER A 126 -16.86 -4.53 8.68
N ARG A 127 -17.38 -4.61 7.45
CA ARG A 127 -17.16 -3.60 6.42
C ARG A 127 -17.68 -2.23 6.84
N ALA A 128 -18.93 -2.14 7.30
CA ALA A 128 -19.52 -0.88 7.73
C ALA A 128 -18.77 -0.25 8.91
N ALA A 129 -18.29 -1.06 9.86
CA ALA A 129 -17.48 -0.60 10.98
C ALA A 129 -16.14 -0.01 10.52
N LEU A 130 -15.45 -0.67 9.58
CA LEU A 130 -14.22 -0.16 8.97
C LEU A 130 -14.47 1.13 8.18
N GLU A 131 -15.52 1.18 7.36
CA GLU A 131 -15.90 2.38 6.61
C GLU A 131 -16.12 3.57 7.55
N LYS A 132 -16.82 3.37 8.67
CA LYS A 132 -17.02 4.42 9.68
C LYS A 132 -15.70 4.94 10.27
N ARG A 133 -14.75 4.04 10.56
CA ARG A 133 -13.43 4.43 11.10
C ARG A 133 -12.58 5.17 10.08
N LEU A 134 -12.76 4.88 8.79
CA LEU A 134 -11.96 5.41 7.69
C LEU A 134 -12.57 6.62 6.97
N ARG A 135 -13.72 7.13 7.45
CA ARG A 135 -14.36 8.35 6.91
C ARG A 135 -13.49 9.59 7.04
#